data_AF-A0A832HGJ9-F1
#
_entry.id   AF-A0A832HGJ9-F1
#
_cell.length_a   1.000
_cell.length_b   1.000
_cell.length_c   1.000
_cell.angle_alpha   90.00
_cell.angle_beta   90.00
_cell.angle_gamma   90.00
#
_symmetry.space_group_name_H-M   'P 1'
#
loop_
_entity.id
_entity.type
_entity.pdbx_description
1 polymer ?
#
loop_
_entity_poly.entity_id
_entity_poly.type
_entity_poly.pdbx_seq_one_letter_code
_entity_poly.pdbx_strand_id
1 'polypeptide(L)'
;MVGGVVIAFIIILFDVLIKKKNLGTLSGLFFGVLVGMLVSLALGYVIDQTVLIFLAKDVREAYQSLIDGSKLLVALMITYVTVSFILQTKDDFRFIIPYVEFSRATKGPRPMLLDTSVIIDGRIADVAATGVFESPILIPRFVLNELQTIADSGDRLKRSRGRRGLDVLERLKAMPKLEMRFWDGTLTSVPETEGVDQKLVALAQQENGRIVTNDINLNKIAQLRGVAVININSIADALKPVYLPGEHMKVRIIKPGEGASQGVGYLEDGTMVVVESARDRVGQEVELTVTNALQTAAGKMIFGRVDNGKAPAKPAEAPSA
;
A
#
# COMPACT_ATOMS: atom_id res chain seq x y z
N MET A 1 16.96 -35.93 41.92
CA MET A 1 16.80 -36.12 40.46
C MET A 1 15.34 -36.13 40.02
N VAL A 2 14.44 -36.86 40.70
CA VAL A 2 13.01 -36.97 40.30
C VAL A 2 12.29 -35.61 40.24
N GLY A 3 12.51 -34.70 41.20
CA GLY A 3 11.86 -33.38 41.19
C GLY A 3 12.25 -32.48 40.01
N GLY A 4 13.48 -32.61 39.50
CA GLY A 4 13.93 -31.82 38.34
C GLY A 4 13.25 -32.25 37.03
N VAL A 5 13.01 -33.55 36.88
CA VAL A 5 12.33 -34.11 35.70
C VAL A 5 10.86 -33.67 35.66
N VAL A 6 10.20 -33.62 36.82
CA VAL A 6 8.80 -33.17 36.92
C VAL A 6 8.65 -31.70 36.55
N ILE A 7 9.56 -30.84 37.03
CA ILE A 7 9.55 -29.40 36.70
C ILE A 7 9.79 -29.18 35.21
N ALA A 8 10.76 -29.89 34.61
CA ALA A 8 11.01 -29.80 33.17
C ALA A 8 9.79 -30.22 32.33
N PHE A 9 9.09 -31.28 32.75
CA PHE A 9 7.89 -31.75 32.06
C PHE A 9 6.74 -30.75 32.13
N ILE A 10 6.56 -30.08 33.28
CA ILE A 10 5.55 -29.03 33.47
C ILE A 10 5.86 -27.82 32.58
N ILE A 11 7.14 -27.40 32.49
CA ILE A 11 7.55 -26.28 31.65
C ILE A 11 7.26 -26.58 30.17
N ILE A 12 7.63 -27.78 29.70
CA ILE A 12 7.39 -28.18 28.30
C ILE A 12 5.90 -28.28 28.01
N LEU A 13 5.10 -28.83 28.93
CA LEU A 13 3.65 -28.91 28.78
C LEU A 13 3.01 -27.50 28.69
N PHE A 14 3.46 -26.57 29.53
CA PHE A 14 3.00 -25.18 29.51
C PHE A 14 3.42 -24.47 28.21
N ASP A 15 4.61 -24.75 27.71
CA ASP A 15 5.13 -24.21 26.44
C ASP A 15 4.29 -24.66 25.24
N VAL A 16 3.86 -25.93 25.23
CA VAL A 16 3.04 -26.54 24.17
C VAL A 16 1.57 -26.09 24.25
N LEU A 17 1.04 -25.82 25.45
CA LEU A 17 -0.33 -25.34 25.63
C LEU A 17 -0.53 -23.89 25.16
N ILE A 18 0.51 -23.03 25.21
CA ILE A 18 0.42 -21.64 24.76
C ILE A 18 0.67 -21.56 23.24
N LYS A 19 -0.37 -21.87 22.45
CA LYS A 19 -0.33 -21.84 20.97
C LYS A 19 -0.30 -20.43 20.35
N LYS A 20 -0.55 -19.36 21.11
CA LYS A 20 -0.53 -17.96 20.62
C LYS A 20 0.28 -17.06 21.56
N LYS A 21 1.60 -17.04 21.40
CA LYS A 21 2.46 -16.11 22.13
C LYS A 21 2.45 -14.76 21.44
N ASN A 22 1.72 -13.79 21.98
CA ASN A 22 1.91 -12.39 21.59
C ASN A 22 3.32 -11.99 22.06
N LEU A 23 4.22 -11.73 21.12
CA LEU A 23 5.64 -11.46 21.39
C LEU A 23 5.81 -10.29 22.36
N GLY A 24 4.90 -9.31 22.30
CA GLY A 24 4.90 -8.17 23.21
C GLY A 24 4.56 -8.52 24.66
N THR A 25 3.74 -9.55 24.91
CA THR A 25 3.38 -9.95 26.29
C THR A 25 4.54 -10.70 26.93
N LEU A 26 5.25 -11.48 26.13
CA LEU A 26 6.44 -12.21 26.58
C LEU A 26 7.61 -11.26 26.87
N SER A 27 7.84 -10.25 26.01
CA SER A 27 8.85 -9.22 26.26
C SER A 27 8.49 -8.33 27.46
N GLY A 28 7.21 -7.95 27.61
CA GLY A 28 6.72 -7.20 28.77
C GLY A 28 6.89 -7.96 30.09
N LEU A 29 6.59 -9.26 30.10
CA LEU A 29 6.80 -10.12 31.26
C LEU A 29 8.29 -10.23 31.62
N PHE A 30 9.16 -10.48 30.64
CA PHE A 30 10.61 -10.55 30.86
C PHE A 30 11.17 -9.24 31.42
N PHE A 31 10.79 -8.11 30.80
CA PHE A 31 11.23 -6.79 31.26
C PHE A 31 10.69 -6.46 32.65
N GLY A 32 9.43 -6.80 32.94
CA GLY A 32 8.84 -6.57 34.26
C GLY A 32 9.46 -7.40 35.38
N VAL A 33 9.84 -8.65 35.11
CA VAL A 33 10.60 -9.47 36.06
C VAL A 33 11.99 -8.88 36.29
N LEU A 34 12.68 -8.45 35.23
CA LEU A 34 14.02 -7.85 35.33
C LEU A 34 14.00 -6.55 36.15
N VAL A 35 13.11 -5.62 35.82
CA VAL A 35 12.96 -4.35 36.54
C VAL A 35 12.47 -4.58 37.97
N GLY A 36 11.48 -5.47 38.16
CA GLY A 36 10.97 -5.81 39.48
C GLY A 36 12.04 -6.40 40.40
N MET A 37 12.91 -7.26 39.85
CA MET A 37 14.06 -7.81 40.57
C MET A 37 15.06 -6.70 40.95
N LEU A 38 15.39 -5.79 40.03
CA LEU A 38 16.30 -4.67 40.33
C LEU A 38 15.76 -3.75 41.43
N VAL A 39 14.49 -3.36 41.36
CA VAL A 39 13.84 -2.53 42.39
C VAL A 39 13.78 -3.26 43.72
N SER A 40 13.46 -4.55 43.69
CA SER A 40 13.46 -5.39 44.90
C SER A 40 14.84 -5.47 45.56
N LEU A 41 15.93 -5.57 44.78
CA LEU A 41 17.29 -5.59 45.32
C LEU A 41 17.65 -4.27 45.98
N ALA A 42 17.27 -3.14 45.37
CA ALA A 42 17.47 -1.82 45.95
C ALA A 42 16.70 -1.65 47.27
N LEU A 43 15.43 -2.06 47.32
CA LEU A 43 14.62 -2.02 48.55
C LEU A 43 15.16 -2.96 49.62
N GLY A 44 15.60 -4.17 49.24
CA GLY A 44 16.24 -5.12 50.15
C GLY A 44 17.50 -4.53 50.80
N TYR A 45 18.32 -3.82 50.02
CA TYR A 45 19.49 -3.11 50.54
C TYR A 45 19.11 -2.00 51.53
N VAL A 46 18.06 -1.22 51.25
CA VAL A 46 17.56 -0.19 52.18
C VAL A 46 17.08 -0.80 53.49
N ILE A 47 16.38 -1.95 53.44
CA ILE A 47 15.96 -2.69 54.65
C ILE A 47 17.19 -3.10 55.46
N ASP A 48 18.23 -3.64 54.82
CA ASP A 48 19.47 -4.02 55.50
C ASP A 48 20.17 -2.85 56.19
N GLN A 49 20.28 -1.70 55.50
CA GLN A 49 20.87 -0.49 56.10
C GLN A 49 20.03 0.04 57.27
N THR A 50 18.71 0.01 57.16
CA THR A 50 17.81 0.46 58.22
C THR A 50 17.94 -0.44 59.45
N VAL A 51 17.91 -1.76 59.25
CA VAL A 51 18.09 -2.72 60.37
C VAL A 51 19.45 -2.53 61.04
N LEU A 52 20.51 -2.30 60.26
CA LEU A 52 21.86 -2.10 60.80
C LEU A 52 22.00 -0.83 61.65
N ILE A 53 21.30 0.25 61.30
CA ILE A 53 21.36 1.53 62.03
C ILE A 53 20.49 1.49 63.29
N PHE A 54 19.30 0.87 63.23
CA PHE A 54 18.29 0.98 64.28
C PHE A 54 18.27 -0.18 65.28
N LEU A 55 18.79 -1.37 64.92
CA LEU A 55 18.77 -2.54 65.80
C LEU A 55 20.18 -2.84 66.34
N ALA A 56 20.28 -3.10 67.64
CA ALA A 56 21.48 -3.65 68.25
C ALA A 56 21.77 -5.06 67.70
N LYS A 57 23.05 -5.45 67.68
CA LYS A 57 23.54 -6.69 67.06
C LYS A 57 22.80 -7.94 67.56
N ASP A 58 22.58 -8.05 68.87
CA ASP A 58 21.94 -9.23 69.48
C ASP A 58 20.47 -9.37 69.06
N VAL A 59 19.78 -8.24 68.86
CA VAL A 59 18.40 -8.21 68.37
C VAL A 59 18.36 -8.59 66.89
N ARG A 60 19.30 -8.10 66.08
CA ARG A 60 19.38 -8.46 64.66
C ARG A 60 19.56 -9.96 64.46
N GLU A 61 20.46 -10.59 65.22
CA GLU A 61 20.69 -12.03 65.12
C GLU A 61 19.45 -12.84 65.51
N ALA A 62 18.70 -12.40 66.54
CA ALA A 62 17.46 -13.03 66.95
C ALA A 62 16.34 -12.97 65.89
N TYR A 63 16.28 -11.90 65.08
CA TYR A 63 15.23 -11.67 64.08
C TYR A 63 15.67 -11.88 62.62
N GLN A 64 16.87 -12.43 62.37
CA GLN A 64 17.43 -12.54 61.02
C GLN A 64 16.51 -13.30 60.04
N SER A 65 15.92 -14.41 60.47
CA SER A 65 14.97 -15.19 59.66
C SER A 65 13.71 -14.40 59.30
N LEU A 66 13.23 -13.55 60.21
CA LEU A 66 12.06 -12.70 59.97
C LEU A 66 12.41 -11.57 58.98
N ILE A 67 13.60 -10.98 59.12
CA ILE A 67 14.11 -9.94 58.22
C ILE A 67 14.24 -10.49 56.80
N ASP A 68 14.87 -11.65 56.62
CA ASP A 68 15.03 -12.24 55.28
C ASP A 68 13.69 -12.70 54.68
N GLY A 69 12.77 -13.20 55.51
CA GLY A 69 11.40 -13.48 55.11
C GLY A 69 10.65 -12.22 54.62
N SER A 70 10.83 -11.09 55.32
CA SER A 70 10.21 -9.82 54.93
C SER A 70 10.74 -9.31 53.57
N LYS A 71 12.04 -9.47 53.30
CA LYS A 71 12.64 -9.11 52.01
C LYS A 71 12.07 -9.96 50.87
N LEU A 72 11.90 -11.26 51.08
CA LEU A 72 11.30 -12.15 50.08
C LEU A 72 9.85 -11.76 49.77
N LEU A 73 9.06 -11.43 50.79
CA LEU A 73 7.68 -10.98 50.60
C LEU A 73 7.63 -9.65 49.83
N VAL A 74 8.48 -8.69 50.18
CA VAL A 74 8.61 -7.43 49.44
C VAL A 74 9.03 -7.69 48.00
N ALA A 75 9.97 -8.61 47.76
CA ALA A 75 10.43 -8.97 46.42
C ALA A 75 9.32 -9.51 45.53
N LEU A 76 8.51 -10.43 46.06
CA LEU A 76 7.38 -11.01 45.35
C LEU A 76 6.31 -9.95 45.04
N MET A 77 5.98 -9.10 46.01
CA MET A 77 4.99 -8.03 45.85
C MET A 77 5.45 -7.00 44.80
N ILE A 78 6.69 -6.54 44.88
CA ILE A 78 7.24 -5.54 43.94
C ILE A 78 7.35 -6.11 42.53
N THR A 79 7.80 -7.37 42.40
CA THR A 79 7.89 -8.02 41.08
C THR A 79 6.50 -8.17 40.47
N TYR A 80 5.50 -8.59 41.25
CA TYR A 80 4.12 -8.69 40.78
C TYR A 80 3.56 -7.33 40.33
N VAL A 81 3.72 -6.28 41.14
CA VAL A 81 3.24 -4.92 40.81
C VAL A 81 3.93 -4.40 39.55
N THR A 82 5.23 -4.62 39.41
CA THR A 82 6.01 -4.15 38.26
C THR A 82 5.57 -4.85 36.96
N VAL A 83 5.41 -6.18 37.01
CA VAL A 83 4.88 -6.94 35.87
C VAL A 83 3.46 -6.51 35.53
N SER A 84 2.59 -6.37 36.53
CA SER A 84 1.21 -5.93 36.34
C SER A 84 1.14 -4.54 35.71
N PHE A 85 1.93 -3.58 36.21
CA PHE A 85 2.01 -2.23 35.68
C PHE A 85 2.48 -2.22 34.22
N ILE A 86 3.56 -2.95 33.89
CA ILE A 86 4.08 -3.02 32.52
C ILE A 86 3.07 -3.67 31.57
N LEU A 87 2.39 -4.74 32.00
CA LEU A 87 1.40 -5.40 31.17
C LEU A 87 0.13 -4.56 30.97
N GLN A 88 -0.31 -3.81 31.99
CA GLN A 88 -1.46 -2.91 31.89
C GLN A 88 -1.16 -1.68 31.03
N THR A 89 0.06 -1.15 31.09
CA THR A 89 0.45 0.05 30.35
C THR A 89 0.99 -0.22 28.95
N LYS A 90 1.25 -1.49 28.60
CA LYS A 90 1.79 -1.90 27.30
C LYS A 90 0.94 -1.41 26.12
N ASP A 91 -0.38 -1.32 26.28
CA ASP A 91 -1.29 -0.87 25.22
C ASP A 91 -1.40 0.67 25.14
N ASP A 92 -1.10 1.39 26.24
CA ASP A 92 -1.10 2.86 26.31
C ASP A 92 0.23 3.49 25.84
N PHE A 93 1.36 2.78 25.97
CA PHE A 93 2.69 3.28 25.57
C PHE A 93 2.95 3.32 24.06
N ARG A 94 1.94 3.01 23.23
CA ARG A 94 2.02 3.14 21.77
C ARG A 94 2.28 4.58 21.28
N PHE A 95 2.30 5.57 22.18
CA PHE A 95 2.41 7.01 21.86
C PHE A 95 3.76 7.69 22.22
N ILE A 96 4.60 7.16 23.13
CA ILE A 96 5.72 7.94 23.72
C ILE A 96 7.12 7.40 23.41
N ILE A 97 7.25 6.13 23.05
CA ILE A 97 8.48 5.62 22.44
C ILE A 97 8.06 5.25 21.02
N PRO A 98 8.67 5.81 19.96
CA PRO A 98 8.60 5.16 18.67
C PRO A 98 9.31 3.82 18.91
N TYR A 99 8.52 2.81 19.26
CA TYR A 99 8.79 1.48 18.78
C TYR A 99 9.03 1.75 17.30
N VAL A 100 10.30 1.74 16.89
CA VAL A 100 10.62 1.26 15.57
C VAL A 100 10.04 -0.13 15.62
N GLU A 101 8.74 -0.19 15.34
CA GLU A 101 8.10 -1.36 14.84
C GLU A 101 9.00 -1.59 13.63
N PHE A 102 9.97 -2.48 13.83
CA PHE A 102 10.31 -3.45 12.82
C PHE A 102 9.00 -4.21 12.52
N SER A 103 7.94 -3.51 12.08
CA SER A 103 7.37 -3.78 10.80
C SER A 103 8.57 -4.24 10.00
N ARG A 104 8.53 -5.51 9.65
CA ARG A 104 9.17 -5.87 8.41
C ARG A 104 8.50 -4.92 7.41
N ALA A 105 9.00 -3.68 7.29
CA ALA A 105 9.33 -3.11 6.03
C ALA A 105 10.19 -4.21 5.41
N THR A 106 9.49 -5.20 4.89
CA THR A 106 9.91 -6.01 3.79
C THR A 106 10.51 -4.96 2.88
N LYS A 107 11.84 -4.86 2.88
CA LYS A 107 12.63 -4.15 1.87
C LYS A 107 12.49 -4.94 0.56
N GLY A 108 11.26 -5.30 0.25
CA GLY A 108 10.79 -5.99 -0.91
C GLY A 108 9.69 -5.11 -1.48
N PRO A 109 9.47 -5.22 -2.80
CA PRO A 109 8.49 -4.38 -3.47
C PRO A 109 7.09 -4.55 -2.87
N ARG A 110 6.41 -3.43 -2.60
CA ARG A 110 5.02 -3.43 -2.10
C ARG A 110 4.12 -4.20 -3.05
N PRO A 111 3.36 -5.22 -2.58
CA PRO A 111 2.54 -6.04 -3.46
C PRO A 111 1.46 -5.21 -4.14
N MET A 112 1.11 -5.60 -5.37
CA MET A 112 0.04 -4.97 -6.14
C MET A 112 -1.22 -5.82 -6.04
N LEU A 113 -2.28 -5.26 -5.48
CA LEU A 113 -3.59 -5.89 -5.39
C LEU A 113 -4.40 -5.48 -6.60
N LEU A 114 -4.76 -6.43 -7.47
CA LEU A 114 -5.59 -6.14 -8.63
C LEU A 114 -7.07 -6.15 -8.26
N ASP A 115 -7.77 -5.11 -8.70
CA ASP A 115 -9.23 -5.04 -8.70
C ASP A 115 -9.81 -5.76 -9.94
N THR A 116 -11.03 -6.29 -9.80
CA THR A 116 -11.84 -6.91 -10.86
C THR A 116 -11.93 -6.02 -12.09
N SER A 117 -12.08 -4.70 -11.93
CA SER A 117 -12.18 -3.75 -13.05
C SER A 117 -10.94 -3.74 -13.97
N VAL A 118 -9.75 -3.83 -13.38
CA VAL A 118 -8.46 -3.85 -14.10
C VAL A 118 -8.21 -5.19 -14.76
N ILE A 119 -8.58 -6.28 -14.08
CA ILE A 119 -8.42 -7.63 -14.61
C ILE A 119 -9.29 -7.82 -15.87
N ILE A 120 -10.55 -7.35 -15.84
CA ILE A 120 -11.45 -7.43 -17.00
C ILE A 120 -11.00 -6.55 -18.18
N ASP A 121 -10.44 -5.37 -17.89
CA ASP A 121 -9.91 -4.46 -18.92
C ASP A 121 -8.72 -5.09 -19.67
N GLY A 122 -7.85 -5.79 -18.94
CA GLY A 122 -6.78 -6.64 -19.47
C GLY A 122 -5.49 -5.92 -19.84
N ARG A 123 -5.50 -4.59 -20.01
CA ARG A 123 -4.28 -3.79 -20.31
C ARG A 123 -3.18 -3.94 -19.26
N ILE A 124 -3.54 -4.31 -18.03
CA ILE A 124 -2.57 -4.63 -16.98
C ILE A 124 -1.58 -5.72 -17.40
N ALA A 125 -2.02 -6.72 -18.17
CA ALA A 125 -1.13 -7.77 -18.66
C ALA A 125 -0.14 -7.24 -19.69
N ASP A 126 -0.57 -6.34 -20.57
CA ASP A 126 0.31 -5.72 -21.56
C ASP A 126 1.34 -4.81 -20.88
N VAL A 127 0.90 -4.00 -19.91
CA VAL A 127 1.82 -3.15 -19.11
C VAL A 127 2.78 -4.02 -18.30
N ALA A 128 2.32 -5.08 -17.65
CA ALA A 128 3.19 -5.99 -16.90
C ALA A 128 4.23 -6.69 -17.80
N ALA A 129 3.86 -7.06 -19.03
CA ALA A 129 4.76 -7.68 -19.99
C ALA A 129 5.94 -6.78 -20.41
N THR A 130 5.79 -5.45 -20.30
CA THR A 130 6.89 -4.51 -20.57
C THR A 130 8.01 -4.55 -19.52
N GLY A 131 7.75 -5.14 -18.34
CA GLY A 131 8.69 -5.18 -17.22
C GLY A 131 8.67 -3.93 -16.32
N VAL A 132 7.71 -3.01 -16.51
CA VAL A 132 7.56 -1.81 -15.65
C VAL A 132 7.21 -2.18 -14.20
N PHE A 133 6.59 -3.34 -13.97
CA PHE A 133 6.23 -3.80 -12.64
C PHE A 133 7.16 -4.91 -12.14
N GLU A 134 7.99 -4.60 -11.14
CA GLU A 134 8.83 -5.57 -10.42
C GLU A 134 8.15 -6.12 -9.15
N SER A 135 6.98 -5.59 -8.81
CA SER A 135 6.28 -5.93 -7.58
C SER A 135 5.41 -7.18 -7.74
N PRO A 136 5.34 -8.06 -6.72
CA PRO A 136 4.50 -9.23 -6.79
C PRO A 136 3.03 -8.81 -6.87
N ILE A 137 2.28 -9.51 -7.71
CA ILE A 137 0.83 -9.36 -7.80
C ILE A 137 0.19 -10.26 -6.75
N LEU A 138 -0.65 -9.68 -5.90
CA LEU A 138 -1.44 -10.38 -4.91
C LEU A 138 -2.90 -10.42 -5.38
N ILE A 139 -3.42 -11.62 -5.63
CA ILE A 139 -4.81 -11.83 -6.04
C ILE A 139 -5.61 -12.41 -4.87
N PRO A 140 -6.50 -11.64 -4.24
CA PRO A 140 -7.32 -12.13 -3.14
C PRO A 140 -8.44 -13.04 -3.65
N ARG A 141 -8.80 -14.04 -2.85
CA ARG A 141 -9.89 -14.98 -3.20
C ARG A 141 -11.23 -14.30 -3.47
N PHE A 142 -11.56 -13.22 -2.76
CA PHE A 142 -12.81 -12.50 -3.00
C PHE A 142 -12.88 -11.82 -4.38
N VAL A 143 -11.73 -11.39 -4.95
CA VAL A 143 -11.65 -10.87 -6.33
C VAL A 143 -11.87 -12.00 -7.34
N LEU A 144 -11.28 -13.17 -7.10
CA LEU A 144 -11.51 -14.36 -7.92
C LEU A 144 -12.98 -14.79 -7.92
N ASN A 145 -13.60 -14.80 -6.74
CA ASN A 145 -15.01 -15.16 -6.59
C ASN A 145 -15.93 -14.17 -7.32
N GLU A 146 -15.62 -12.87 -7.27
CA GLU A 146 -16.36 -11.87 -8.03
C GLU A 146 -16.20 -12.07 -9.55
N LEU A 147 -14.98 -12.31 -10.03
CA LEU A 147 -14.72 -12.63 -11.44
C LEU A 147 -15.46 -13.89 -11.90
N GLN A 148 -15.48 -14.95 -11.09
CA GLN A 148 -16.24 -16.17 -11.37
C GLN A 148 -17.74 -15.88 -11.42
N THR A 149 -18.27 -15.13 -10.46
CA THR A 149 -19.69 -14.72 -10.45
C THR A 149 -20.07 -13.94 -11.71
N ILE A 150 -19.17 -13.07 -12.19
CA ILE A 150 -19.35 -12.35 -13.47
C ILE A 150 -19.25 -13.31 -14.65
N ALA A 151 -18.32 -14.26 -14.63
CA ALA A 151 -18.10 -15.27 -15.68
C ALA A 151 -19.22 -16.32 -15.78
N ASP A 152 -20.04 -16.46 -14.74
CA ASP A 152 -21.23 -17.33 -14.69
C ASP A 152 -22.54 -16.55 -14.84
N SER A 153 -22.46 -15.23 -15.07
CA SER A 153 -23.64 -14.38 -15.21
C SER A 153 -24.57 -14.83 -16.35
N GLY A 154 -25.88 -14.69 -16.12
CA GLY A 154 -26.92 -14.90 -17.15
C GLY A 154 -26.78 -13.96 -18.36
N ASP A 155 -26.17 -12.79 -18.16
CA ASP A 155 -25.88 -11.79 -19.19
C ASP A 155 -24.66 -12.20 -20.02
N ARG A 156 -24.84 -12.34 -21.34
CA ARG A 156 -23.80 -12.76 -22.29
C ARG A 156 -22.57 -11.82 -22.29
N LEU A 157 -22.77 -10.51 -22.18
CA LEU A 157 -21.68 -9.53 -22.18
C LEU A 157 -20.89 -9.61 -20.88
N LYS A 158 -21.58 -9.68 -19.72
CA LYS A 158 -20.92 -9.87 -18.42
C LYS A 158 -20.13 -11.18 -18.40
N ARG A 159 -20.75 -12.27 -18.87
CA ARG A 159 -20.11 -13.59 -18.99
C ARG A 159 -18.82 -13.55 -19.81
N SER A 160 -18.88 -12.91 -20.98
CA SER A 160 -17.71 -12.75 -21.85
C SER A 160 -16.60 -11.93 -21.19
N ARG A 161 -16.95 -10.88 -20.44
CA ARG A 161 -15.99 -10.04 -19.70
C ARG A 161 -15.35 -10.80 -18.53
N GLY A 162 -16.12 -11.57 -17.77
CA GLY A 162 -15.61 -12.39 -16.67
C GLY A 162 -14.63 -13.45 -17.16
N ARG A 163 -14.98 -14.18 -18.23
CA ARG A 163 -14.08 -15.16 -18.86
C ARG A 163 -12.77 -14.53 -19.34
N ARG A 164 -12.87 -13.38 -20.04
CA ARG A 164 -11.69 -12.60 -20.44
C ARG A 164 -10.82 -12.23 -19.24
N GLY A 165 -11.41 -11.86 -18.11
CA GLY A 165 -10.67 -11.57 -16.88
C GLY A 165 -9.90 -12.77 -16.33
N LEU A 166 -10.50 -13.97 -16.38
CA LEU A 166 -9.82 -15.22 -16.01
C LEU A 166 -8.66 -15.54 -16.96
N ASP A 167 -8.84 -15.34 -18.27
CA ASP A 167 -7.76 -15.51 -19.27
C ASP A 167 -6.60 -14.53 -19.02
N VAL A 168 -6.89 -13.29 -18.61
CA VAL A 168 -5.89 -12.29 -18.23
C VAL A 168 -5.08 -12.74 -17.01
N LEU A 169 -5.72 -13.32 -16.00
CA LEU A 169 -5.02 -13.87 -14.83
C LEU A 169 -4.11 -15.04 -15.21
N GLU A 170 -4.56 -15.92 -16.10
CA GLU A 170 -3.73 -17.02 -16.62
C GLU A 170 -2.51 -16.49 -17.38
N ARG A 171 -2.71 -15.49 -18.24
CA ARG A 171 -1.62 -14.82 -18.97
C ARG A 171 -0.61 -14.18 -18.01
N LEU A 172 -1.07 -13.48 -16.98
CA LEU A 172 -0.21 -12.88 -15.95
C LEU A 172 0.58 -13.95 -15.17
N LYS A 173 -0.06 -15.06 -14.80
CA LYS A 173 0.57 -16.19 -14.11
C LYS A 173 1.66 -16.87 -14.94
N ALA A 174 1.51 -16.89 -16.27
CA ALA A 174 2.48 -17.47 -17.18
C ALA A 174 3.73 -16.59 -17.42
N MET A 175 3.76 -15.36 -16.91
CA MET A 175 4.89 -14.44 -17.13
C MET A 175 6.08 -14.78 -16.22
N PRO A 176 7.27 -15.09 -16.76
CA PRO A 176 8.40 -15.57 -15.96
C PRO A 176 9.03 -14.50 -15.05
N LYS A 177 8.88 -13.22 -15.39
CA LYS A 177 9.43 -12.08 -14.63
C LYS A 177 8.45 -11.51 -13.60
N LEU A 178 7.23 -12.05 -13.52
CA LEU A 178 6.17 -11.52 -12.68
C LEU A 178 5.77 -12.57 -11.64
N GLU A 179 5.97 -12.24 -10.38
CA GLU A 179 5.51 -13.11 -9.30
C GLU A 179 4.02 -12.86 -9.04
N MET A 180 3.18 -13.88 -9.22
CA MET A 180 1.76 -13.85 -8.82
C MET A 180 1.52 -14.78 -7.64
N ARG A 181 0.91 -14.24 -6.58
CA ARG A 181 0.51 -14.99 -5.38
C ARG A 181 -1.00 -14.86 -5.15
N PHE A 182 -1.62 -15.96 -4.74
CA PHE A 182 -3.00 -15.96 -4.27
C PHE A 182 -3.04 -15.72 -2.76
N TRP A 183 -3.98 -14.89 -2.31
CA TRP A 183 -4.20 -14.62 -0.90
C TRP A 183 -5.51 -15.25 -0.43
N ASP A 184 -5.42 -16.16 0.54
CA ASP A 184 -6.53 -16.95 1.11
C ASP A 184 -6.64 -16.74 2.63
N GLY A 185 -6.30 -15.54 3.12
CA GLY A 185 -6.43 -15.18 4.53
C GLY A 185 -7.83 -14.68 4.89
N THR A 186 -8.05 -14.43 6.17
CA THR A 186 -9.26 -13.78 6.68
C THR A 186 -8.92 -12.37 7.15
N LEU A 187 -9.68 -11.37 6.67
CA LEU A 187 -9.56 -9.99 7.15
C LEU A 187 -10.23 -9.89 8.52
N THR A 188 -9.46 -9.54 9.56
CA THR A 188 -10.03 -9.39 10.92
C THR A 188 -10.74 -8.04 11.10
N SER A 189 -10.39 -7.04 10.28
CA SER A 189 -10.88 -5.67 10.38
C SER A 189 -12.16 -5.39 9.58
N VAL A 190 -12.59 -6.33 8.74
CA VAL A 190 -13.72 -6.14 7.81
C VAL A 190 -14.62 -7.38 7.84
N PRO A 191 -15.93 -7.24 8.12
CA PRO A 191 -16.87 -8.34 8.03
C PRO A 191 -16.89 -8.97 6.63
N GLU A 192 -17.13 -10.28 6.54
CA GLU A 192 -17.26 -10.96 5.24
C GLU A 192 -18.41 -10.44 4.38
N THR A 193 -19.38 -9.73 4.98
CA THR A 193 -20.53 -9.14 4.28
C THR A 193 -20.21 -7.82 3.57
N GLU A 194 -19.05 -7.22 3.83
CA GLU A 194 -18.65 -5.96 3.17
C GLU A 194 -18.29 -6.18 1.69
N GLY A 195 -18.39 -5.09 0.93
CA GLY A 195 -18.11 -5.06 -0.50
C GLY A 195 -16.65 -5.38 -0.83
N VAL A 196 -16.38 -5.79 -2.06
CA VAL A 196 -15.03 -6.11 -2.56
C VAL A 196 -14.07 -4.92 -2.37
N ASP A 197 -14.53 -3.71 -2.63
CA ASP A 197 -13.77 -2.47 -2.48
C ASP A 197 -13.22 -2.26 -1.07
N GLN A 198 -14.06 -2.44 -0.04
CA GLN A 198 -13.65 -2.27 1.36
C GLN A 198 -12.62 -3.33 1.77
N LYS A 199 -12.82 -4.58 1.30
CA LYS A 199 -11.88 -5.68 1.52
C LYS A 199 -10.54 -5.42 0.83
N LEU A 200 -10.53 -4.87 -0.40
CA LEU A 200 -9.31 -4.48 -1.11
C LEU A 200 -8.53 -3.42 -0.33
N VAL A 201 -9.21 -2.38 0.16
CA VAL A 201 -8.58 -1.31 0.95
C VAL A 201 -8.01 -1.84 2.25
N ALA A 202 -8.77 -2.65 3.00
CA ALA A 202 -8.30 -3.24 4.24
C ALA A 202 -7.11 -4.18 4.03
N LEU A 203 -7.16 -5.01 2.98
CA LEU A 203 -6.05 -5.92 2.67
C LEU A 203 -4.80 -5.14 2.22
N ALA A 204 -4.95 -4.09 1.43
CA ALA A 204 -3.85 -3.24 1.02
C ALA A 204 -3.19 -2.53 2.22
N GLN A 205 -3.97 -2.12 3.23
CA GLN A 205 -3.43 -1.58 4.48
C GLN A 205 -2.67 -2.67 5.27
N GLN A 206 -3.24 -3.86 5.41
CA GLN A 206 -2.63 -4.97 6.14
C GLN A 206 -1.30 -5.42 5.52
N GLU A 207 -1.26 -5.55 4.19
CA GLU A 207 -0.08 -6.03 3.45
C GLU A 207 0.87 -4.89 3.03
N ASN A 208 0.59 -3.64 3.43
CA ASN A 208 1.30 -2.44 2.98
C ASN A 208 1.42 -2.38 1.43
N GLY A 209 0.37 -2.82 0.75
CA GLY A 209 0.29 -2.97 -0.69
C GLY A 209 -0.24 -1.74 -1.43
N ARG A 210 -0.29 -1.85 -2.75
CA ARG A 210 -0.87 -0.84 -3.66
C ARG A 210 -2.08 -1.44 -4.37
N ILE A 211 -3.16 -0.69 -4.48
CA ILE A 211 -4.33 -1.13 -5.26
C ILE A 211 -4.14 -0.73 -6.71
N VAL A 212 -4.39 -1.65 -7.63
CA VAL A 212 -4.44 -1.39 -9.07
C VAL A 212 -5.89 -1.44 -9.51
N THR A 213 -6.46 -0.30 -9.89
CA THR A 213 -7.89 -0.18 -10.24
C THR A 213 -8.13 0.82 -11.36
N ASN A 214 -9.21 0.62 -12.12
CA ASN A 214 -9.72 1.59 -13.09
C ASN A 214 -10.87 2.42 -12.52
N ASP A 215 -11.38 2.05 -11.34
CA ASP A 215 -12.50 2.72 -10.68
C ASP A 215 -12.02 4.00 -9.96
N ILE A 216 -12.65 5.12 -10.32
CA ILE A 216 -12.35 6.44 -9.76
C ILE A 216 -12.78 6.54 -8.28
N ASN A 217 -13.87 5.88 -7.89
CA ASN A 217 -14.38 5.90 -6.53
C ASN A 217 -13.50 5.07 -5.59
N LEU A 218 -13.11 3.86 -6.01
CA LEU A 218 -12.16 3.04 -5.24
C LEU A 218 -10.82 3.78 -5.06
N ASN A 219 -10.35 4.47 -6.10
CA ASN A 219 -9.15 5.30 -6.02
C ASN A 219 -9.28 6.39 -4.93
N LYS A 220 -10.37 7.16 -4.93
CA LYS A 220 -10.61 8.20 -3.91
C LYS A 220 -10.67 7.64 -2.50
N ILE A 221 -11.42 6.55 -2.30
CA ILE A 221 -11.58 5.92 -0.98
C ILE A 221 -10.25 5.36 -0.47
N ALA A 222 -9.49 4.68 -1.33
CA ALA A 222 -8.18 4.13 -0.99
C ALA A 222 -7.19 5.23 -0.60
N GLN A 223 -7.12 6.34 -1.35
CA GLN A 223 -6.25 7.47 -1.02
C GLN A 223 -6.62 8.13 0.32
N LEU A 224 -7.92 8.31 0.61
CA LEU A 224 -8.38 8.82 1.91
C LEU A 224 -7.98 7.92 3.09
N ARG A 225 -7.80 6.62 2.82
CA ARG A 225 -7.38 5.61 3.81
C ARG A 225 -5.85 5.40 3.83
N GLY A 226 -5.09 6.25 3.14
CA GLY A 226 -3.63 6.19 3.08
C GLY A 226 -3.07 5.02 2.25
N VAL A 227 -3.90 4.41 1.40
CA VAL A 227 -3.48 3.34 0.49
C VAL A 227 -3.06 3.93 -0.84
N ALA A 228 -1.88 3.57 -1.32
CA ALA A 228 -1.40 4.00 -2.63
C ALA A 228 -2.14 3.26 -3.76
N VAL A 229 -2.46 3.99 -4.82
CA VAL A 229 -3.26 3.49 -5.95
C VAL A 229 -2.52 3.67 -7.25
N ILE A 230 -2.56 2.65 -8.10
CA ILE A 230 -2.10 2.66 -9.48
C ILE A 230 -3.36 2.59 -10.37
N ASN A 231 -3.62 3.66 -11.11
CA ASN A 231 -4.75 3.70 -12.05
C ASN A 231 -4.26 3.51 -13.48
N ILE A 232 -4.74 2.47 -14.17
CA ILE A 232 -4.26 2.14 -15.53
C ILE A 232 -4.71 3.19 -16.56
N ASN A 233 -5.88 3.82 -16.35
CA ASN A 233 -6.29 4.96 -17.19
C ASN A 233 -5.33 6.13 -17.02
N SER A 234 -4.91 6.43 -15.79
CA SER A 234 -3.92 7.49 -15.54
C SER A 234 -2.56 7.19 -16.17
N ILE A 235 -2.14 5.92 -16.18
CA ILE A 235 -0.91 5.51 -16.91
C ILE A 235 -1.10 5.71 -18.41
N ALA A 236 -2.23 5.28 -18.97
CA ALA A 236 -2.50 5.44 -20.39
C ALA A 236 -2.51 6.91 -20.81
N ASP A 237 -3.12 7.79 -20.00
CA ASP A 237 -3.12 9.23 -20.24
C ASP A 237 -1.72 9.84 -20.14
N ALA A 238 -0.88 9.37 -19.20
CA ALA A 238 0.50 9.83 -19.05
C ALA A 238 1.43 9.40 -20.19
N LEU A 239 1.06 8.35 -20.93
CA LEU A 239 1.81 7.86 -22.09
C LEU A 239 1.37 8.49 -23.42
N LYS A 240 0.35 9.36 -23.41
CA LYS A 240 -0.09 10.07 -24.63
C LYS A 240 1.03 10.99 -25.14
N PRO A 241 1.26 11.06 -26.46
CA PRO A 241 2.28 11.93 -27.04
C PRO A 241 2.15 13.40 -26.60
N VAL A 242 3.30 14.05 -26.41
CA VAL A 242 3.37 15.48 -26.14
C VAL A 242 3.75 16.20 -27.42
N TYR A 243 2.81 17.00 -27.94
CA TYR A 243 3.03 17.86 -29.11
C TYR A 243 3.48 19.24 -28.66
N LEU A 244 4.57 19.73 -29.23
CA LEU A 244 5.18 21.01 -28.90
C LEU A 244 4.83 22.08 -29.94
N PRO A 245 4.73 23.36 -29.55
CA PRO A 245 4.66 24.46 -30.51
C PRO A 245 5.80 24.40 -31.53
N GLY A 246 5.46 24.54 -32.81
CA GLY A 246 6.40 24.44 -33.94
C GLY A 246 6.49 23.05 -34.58
N GLU A 247 5.91 22.00 -33.97
CA GLU A 247 5.87 20.68 -34.60
C GLU A 247 4.86 20.65 -35.75
N HIS A 248 5.22 19.93 -36.82
CA HIS A 248 4.34 19.70 -37.96
C HIS A 248 3.57 18.38 -37.76
N MET A 249 2.27 18.40 -38.04
CA MET A 249 1.45 17.20 -38.01
C MET A 249 0.34 17.23 -39.06
N LYS A 250 -0.27 16.08 -39.31
CA LYS A 250 -1.41 15.95 -40.22
C LYS A 250 -2.66 15.57 -39.42
N VAL A 251 -3.77 16.22 -39.74
CA VAL A 251 -5.06 15.87 -39.17
C VAL A 251 -6.15 15.97 -40.22
N ARG A 252 -7.09 15.03 -40.17
CA ARG A 252 -8.31 15.11 -40.98
C ARG A 252 -9.32 16.00 -40.28
N ILE A 253 -9.81 17.02 -40.98
CA ILE A 253 -10.84 17.92 -40.46
C ILE A 253 -12.18 17.20 -40.56
N ILE A 254 -12.84 17.00 -39.42
CA ILE A 254 -14.11 16.26 -39.34
C ILE A 254 -15.31 17.21 -39.32
N LYS A 255 -15.17 18.36 -38.66
CA LYS A 255 -16.27 19.32 -38.49
C LYS A 255 -15.74 20.76 -38.40
N PRO A 256 -16.58 21.78 -38.68
CA PRO A 256 -16.24 23.17 -38.39
C PRO A 256 -16.02 23.39 -36.88
N GLY A 257 -15.07 24.25 -36.54
CA GLY A 257 -14.81 24.68 -35.17
C GLY A 257 -15.73 25.83 -34.72
N GLU A 258 -15.56 26.25 -33.47
CA GLU A 258 -16.34 27.36 -32.89
C GLU A 258 -15.97 28.71 -33.53
N GLY A 259 -14.69 28.93 -33.83
CA GLY A 259 -14.22 30.12 -34.52
C GLY A 259 -14.59 30.14 -36.01
N ALA A 260 -14.83 31.35 -36.55
CA ALA A 260 -15.31 31.54 -37.92
C ALA A 260 -14.43 30.92 -39.02
N SER A 261 -13.13 30.74 -38.77
CA SER A 261 -12.15 30.13 -39.68
C SER A 261 -11.62 28.77 -39.20
N GLN A 262 -12.13 28.23 -38.08
CA GLN A 262 -11.59 27.02 -37.47
C GLN A 262 -12.20 25.74 -38.05
N GLY A 263 -11.34 24.72 -38.18
CA GLY A 263 -11.74 23.33 -38.35
C GLY A 263 -11.34 22.50 -37.14
N VAL A 264 -12.05 21.40 -36.89
CA VAL A 264 -11.74 20.47 -35.79
C VAL A 264 -11.52 19.06 -36.34
N GLY A 265 -10.40 18.47 -35.94
CA GLY A 265 -10.06 17.07 -36.15
C GLY A 265 -9.77 16.35 -34.84
N TYR A 266 -9.55 15.05 -34.92
CA TYR A 266 -9.17 14.23 -33.78
C TYR A 266 -7.99 13.34 -34.18
N LEU A 267 -7.03 13.18 -33.28
CA LEU A 267 -5.97 12.18 -33.43
C LEU A 267 -6.48 10.78 -33.11
N GLU A 268 -5.67 9.77 -33.40
CA GLU A 268 -6.00 8.37 -33.11
C GLU A 268 -6.23 8.11 -31.62
N ASP A 269 -5.58 8.87 -30.74
CA ASP A 269 -5.74 8.79 -29.28
C ASP A 269 -6.95 9.60 -28.74
N GLY A 270 -7.73 10.20 -29.64
CA GLY A 270 -8.91 11.02 -29.32
C GLY A 270 -8.59 12.47 -28.95
N THR A 271 -7.33 12.91 -28.97
CA THR A 271 -6.95 14.31 -28.72
C THR A 271 -7.58 15.22 -29.76
N MET A 272 -8.30 16.26 -29.30
CA MET A 272 -8.96 17.21 -30.20
C MET A 272 -7.93 18.18 -30.77
N VAL A 273 -7.93 18.37 -32.09
CA VAL A 273 -7.06 19.29 -32.80
C VAL A 273 -7.90 20.39 -33.44
N VAL A 274 -7.71 21.63 -32.99
CA VAL A 274 -8.37 22.82 -33.53
C VAL A 274 -7.39 23.50 -34.49
N VAL A 275 -7.79 23.63 -35.75
CA VAL A 275 -6.92 24.15 -36.82
C VAL A 275 -7.48 25.46 -37.35
N GLU A 276 -6.71 26.54 -37.23
CA GLU A 276 -7.01 27.84 -37.85
C GLU A 276 -6.95 27.76 -39.37
N SER A 277 -7.86 28.46 -40.06
CA SER A 277 -7.97 28.48 -41.53
C SER A 277 -8.26 27.12 -42.17
N ALA A 278 -8.92 26.22 -41.43
CA ALA A 278 -9.25 24.87 -41.90
C ALA A 278 -10.76 24.59 -42.03
N ARG A 279 -11.62 25.60 -41.77
CA ARG A 279 -13.07 25.44 -41.83
C ARG A 279 -13.57 24.96 -43.19
N ASP A 280 -13.01 25.50 -44.27
CA ASP A 280 -13.41 25.15 -45.64
C ASP A 280 -12.76 23.84 -46.13
N ARG A 281 -11.96 23.19 -45.27
CA ARG A 281 -11.25 21.94 -45.56
C ARG A 281 -11.86 20.73 -44.84
N VAL A 282 -13.11 20.84 -44.39
CA VAL A 282 -13.85 19.72 -43.78
C VAL A 282 -13.88 18.51 -44.74
N GLY A 283 -13.57 17.34 -44.20
CA GLY A 283 -13.44 16.08 -44.94
C GLY A 283 -12.04 15.81 -45.49
N GLN A 284 -11.16 16.81 -45.55
CA GLN A 284 -9.79 16.70 -46.07
C GLN A 284 -8.76 16.51 -44.96
N GLU A 285 -7.61 15.95 -45.34
CA GLU A 285 -6.42 15.89 -44.50
C GLU A 285 -5.56 17.15 -44.72
N VAL A 286 -5.13 17.75 -43.61
CA VAL A 286 -4.44 19.05 -43.60
C VAL A 286 -3.15 18.93 -42.81
N GLU A 287 -2.07 19.42 -43.40
CA GLU A 287 -0.78 19.59 -42.73
C GLU A 287 -0.78 20.93 -42.00
N LEU A 288 -0.39 20.90 -40.73
CA LEU A 288 -0.46 22.04 -39.82
C LEU A 288 0.78 22.13 -38.95
N THR A 289 1.12 23.36 -38.58
CA THR A 289 2.09 23.64 -37.52
C THR A 289 1.34 23.83 -36.21
N VAL A 290 1.75 23.10 -35.16
CA VAL A 290 1.23 23.25 -33.81
C VAL A 290 1.60 24.63 -33.29
N THR A 291 0.60 25.39 -32.83
CA THR A 291 0.76 26.73 -32.27
C THR A 291 0.75 26.69 -30.75
N ASN A 292 -0.12 25.87 -30.17
CA ASN A 292 -0.25 25.73 -28.72
C ASN A 292 -0.91 24.38 -28.37
N ALA A 293 -0.68 23.88 -27.16
CA ALA A 293 -1.39 22.73 -26.61
C ALA A 293 -1.91 23.09 -25.22
N LEU A 294 -3.22 22.90 -25.00
CA LEU A 294 -3.89 23.17 -23.73
C LEU A 294 -4.41 21.88 -23.10
N GLN A 295 -4.18 21.72 -21.80
CA GLN A 295 -4.85 20.68 -21.01
C GLN A 295 -6.15 21.25 -20.43
N THR A 296 -7.26 20.58 -20.65
CA THR A 296 -8.58 20.97 -20.11
C THR A 296 -9.23 19.83 -19.31
N ALA A 297 -10.34 20.12 -18.63
CA ALA A 297 -11.09 19.13 -17.87
C ALA A 297 -11.63 17.96 -18.74
N ALA A 298 -11.89 18.22 -20.03
CA ALA A 298 -12.34 17.20 -20.98
C ALA A 298 -11.19 16.44 -21.67
N GLY A 299 -9.94 16.82 -21.38
CA GLY A 299 -8.75 16.24 -21.99
C GLY A 299 -7.84 17.27 -22.65
N LYS A 300 -6.89 16.78 -23.43
CA LYS A 300 -5.89 17.57 -24.13
C LYS A 300 -6.47 18.12 -25.43
N MET A 301 -6.19 19.39 -25.71
CA MET A 301 -6.52 20.06 -26.96
C MET A 301 -5.24 20.59 -27.60
N ILE A 302 -5.10 20.41 -28.90
CA ILE A 302 -3.98 20.95 -29.69
C ILE A 302 -4.54 22.01 -30.62
N PHE A 303 -3.86 23.14 -30.69
CA PHE A 303 -4.17 24.24 -31.60
C PHE A 303 -3.08 24.31 -32.64
N GLY A 304 -3.45 24.42 -33.91
CA GLY A 304 -2.49 24.60 -34.98
C GLY A 304 -3.02 25.49 -36.09
N ARG A 305 -2.15 25.80 -37.03
CA ARG A 305 -2.46 26.60 -38.22
C ARG A 305 -2.04 25.84 -39.46
N VAL A 306 -2.86 25.89 -40.51
CA VAL A 306 -2.51 25.28 -41.79
C VAL A 306 -1.21 25.85 -42.32
N ASP A 307 -0.29 24.99 -42.72
CA ASP A 307 0.91 25.40 -43.44
C ASP A 307 0.53 25.81 -44.86
N ASN A 308 0.43 27.11 -45.09
CA ASN A 308 0.14 27.70 -46.40
C ASN A 308 1.37 27.68 -47.35
N GLY A 309 2.16 26.60 -47.34
CA GLY A 309 3.28 26.40 -48.28
C GLY A 309 4.39 27.46 -48.26
N LYS A 310 4.43 28.38 -47.29
CA LYS A 310 5.56 29.29 -47.11
C LYS A 310 6.59 28.60 -46.23
N ALA A 311 7.61 28.04 -46.87
CA ALA A 311 8.83 27.60 -46.20
C ALA A 311 9.31 28.67 -45.18
N PRO A 312 9.78 28.27 -43.99
CA PRO A 312 10.31 29.22 -43.03
C PRO A 312 11.43 30.03 -43.70
N ALA A 313 11.30 31.36 -43.70
CA ALA A 313 12.30 32.24 -44.24
C ALA A 313 13.63 31.96 -43.52
N LYS A 314 14.65 31.58 -44.30
CA LYS A 314 16.03 31.41 -43.83
C LYS A 314 16.42 32.65 -43.00
N PRO A 315 16.99 32.50 -41.79
CA PRO A 315 17.52 33.63 -41.05
C PRO A 315 18.52 34.39 -41.94
N ALA A 316 18.34 35.69 -42.08
CA ALA A 316 19.25 36.54 -42.84
C ALA A 316 20.66 36.41 -42.24
N GLU A 317 21.63 35.95 -43.05
CA GLU A 317 23.04 36.04 -42.71
C GLU A 317 23.38 37.51 -42.44
N ALA A 318 23.86 37.78 -41.22
CA ALA A 318 24.38 39.08 -40.85
C ALA A 318 25.58 39.41 -41.75
N PRO A 319 25.73 40.67 -42.22
CA PRO A 319 26.86 41.05 -43.05
C PRO A 319 28.16 40.90 -42.25
N SER A 320 29.11 40.17 -42.83
CA SER A 320 30.46 40.03 -42.28
C SER A 320 31.14 41.40 -42.22
N ALA A 321 31.58 41.77 -41.02
CA ALA A 321 32.56 42.82 -40.78
C ALA A 321 33.95 42.19 -40.66
#